data_AF-A0A7W1HKP3-F1
#
_entry.id   AF-A0A7W1HKP3-F1
#
_cell.length_a   1.000
_cell.length_b   1.000
_cell.length_c   1.000
_cell.angle_alpha   90.00
_cell.angle_beta   90.00
_cell.angle_gamma   90.00
#
_symmetry.space_group_name_H-M   'P 1'
#
loop_
_entity.id
_entity.type
_entity.pdbx_description
1 polymer ?
#
loop_
_entity_poly.entity_id
_entity_poly.type
_entity_poly.pdbx_seq_one_letter_code
_entity_poly.pdbx_strand_id
1 'polypeptide(L)'
;MKSRIVLLGAPGSGKGTQAELITRHFAISVTSPGAILRRERDLGTPLGLEADEVSKQGGLVPDDIIVRLIEDWLNLHGKEGFVFDGFPRTVTQAERLNEILQKQGGLLDLAIWLEVSEETVRDRIASRLQCRRCGFTTSVTSAGFADRPICPYCDGPLIRRDDDDASVLQTRLTEYKTKTEPLLSFYEKDDALHRIDGNRDRDAVFADISALIEERVK
;
A
#
# COMPACT_ATOMS: atom_id res chain seq x y z
N MET A 1 10.37 -17.45 -6.33
CA MET A 1 10.45 -17.21 -4.88
C MET A 1 9.04 -16.96 -4.39
N LYS A 2 8.54 -17.69 -3.40
CA LYS A 2 7.18 -17.48 -2.86
C LYS A 2 7.31 -16.76 -1.52
N SER A 3 6.75 -15.57 -1.43
CA SER A 3 6.71 -14.79 -0.19
C SER A 3 5.37 -14.10 -0.08
N ARG A 4 4.79 -14.09 1.11
CA ARG A 4 3.51 -13.49 1.47
C ARG A 4 3.78 -12.33 2.42
N ILE A 5 3.71 -11.12 1.88
CA ILE A 5 4.19 -9.91 2.54
C ILE A 5 3.05 -8.91 2.65
N VAL A 6 2.95 -8.22 3.79
CA VAL A 6 2.14 -7.01 3.91
C VAL A 6 3.06 -5.82 4.17
N LEU A 7 2.84 -4.73 3.43
CA LEU A 7 3.49 -3.45 3.66
C LEU A 7 2.53 -2.52 4.40
N LEU A 8 2.94 -2.07 5.57
CA LEU A 8 2.16 -1.28 6.50
C LEU A 8 2.85 0.05 6.81
N GLY A 9 2.09 1.01 7.33
CA GLY A 9 2.57 2.35 7.69
C GLY A 9 1.67 3.46 7.20
N ALA A 10 1.98 4.69 7.60
CA ALA A 10 1.15 5.87 7.35
C ALA A 10 0.91 6.15 5.85
N PRO A 11 -0.19 6.84 5.47
CA PRO A 11 -0.29 7.47 4.15
C PRO A 11 0.99 8.25 3.83
N GLY A 12 1.52 8.16 2.62
CA GLY A 12 2.78 8.84 2.27
C GLY A 12 4.07 8.18 2.79
N SER A 13 4.00 7.05 3.49
CA SER A 13 5.21 6.38 4.02
C SER A 13 6.12 5.74 2.96
N GLY A 14 5.68 5.65 1.69
CA GLY A 14 6.46 5.06 0.60
C GLY A 14 6.14 3.60 0.28
N LYS A 15 5.11 3.00 0.91
CA LYS A 15 4.71 1.60 0.66
C LYS A 15 4.57 1.26 -0.81
N GLY A 16 3.79 2.03 -1.58
CA GLY A 16 3.58 1.78 -3.01
C GLY A 16 4.88 1.82 -3.83
N THR A 17 5.80 2.73 -3.48
CA THR A 17 7.13 2.79 -4.11
C THR A 17 7.93 1.52 -3.82
N GLN A 18 7.94 1.08 -2.56
CA GLN A 18 8.64 -0.14 -2.17
C GLN A 18 7.99 -1.40 -2.76
N ALA A 19 6.66 -1.45 -2.83
CA ALA A 19 5.92 -2.52 -3.47
C ALA A 19 6.31 -2.67 -4.96
N GLU A 20 6.38 -1.56 -5.70
CA GLU A 20 6.81 -1.55 -7.10
C GLU A 20 8.24 -2.11 -7.27
N LEU A 21 9.16 -1.74 -6.38
CA LEU A 21 10.53 -2.25 -6.39
C LEU A 21 10.57 -3.75 -6.06
N ILE A 22 9.79 -4.22 -5.09
CA ILE A 22 9.68 -5.65 -4.75
C ILE A 22 9.18 -6.45 -5.95
N THR A 23 8.12 -6.01 -6.63
CA THR A 23 7.63 -6.70 -7.84
C THR A 23 8.69 -6.75 -8.93
N ARG A 24 9.40 -5.64 -9.18
CA ARG A 24 10.44 -5.59 -10.22
C ARG A 24 11.63 -6.49 -9.92
N HIS A 25 12.06 -6.55 -8.66
CA HIS A 25 13.26 -7.28 -8.27
C HIS A 25 12.99 -8.78 -8.06
N PHE A 26 11.87 -9.12 -7.41
CA PHE A 26 11.58 -10.49 -6.98
C PHE A 26 10.49 -11.18 -7.81
N ALA A 27 9.86 -10.48 -8.76
CA ALA A 27 8.74 -10.97 -9.56
C ALA A 27 7.53 -11.44 -8.73
N ILE A 28 7.34 -10.86 -7.54
CA ILE A 28 6.18 -11.15 -6.68
C ILE A 28 5.03 -10.21 -7.04
N SER A 29 3.82 -10.77 -7.16
CA SER A 29 2.60 -10.02 -7.46
C SER A 29 2.28 -9.02 -6.35
N VAL A 30 2.11 -7.74 -6.71
CA VAL A 30 1.60 -6.70 -5.79
C VAL A 30 0.14 -6.43 -6.06
N THR A 31 -0.62 -6.23 -4.99
CA THR A 31 -1.94 -5.60 -5.10
C THR A 31 -2.24 -4.74 -3.88
N SER A 32 -3.29 -3.92 -3.99
CA SER A 32 -3.89 -3.22 -2.86
C SER A 32 -5.39 -3.16 -3.06
N PRO A 33 -6.20 -3.11 -1.98
CA PRO A 33 -7.64 -2.88 -2.11
C PRO A 33 -7.94 -1.61 -2.91
N GLY A 34 -7.15 -0.56 -2.71
CA GLY A 34 -7.30 0.69 -3.46
C GLY A 34 -7.05 0.53 -4.96
N ALA A 35 -6.11 -0.32 -5.39
CA ALA A 35 -5.88 -0.60 -6.80
C ALA A 35 -7.05 -1.38 -7.43
N ILE A 36 -7.56 -2.40 -6.72
CA ILE A 36 -8.71 -3.18 -7.14
C ILE A 36 -9.94 -2.27 -7.28
N LEU A 37 -10.26 -1.47 -6.26
CA LEU A 37 -11.41 -0.58 -6.24
C LEU A 37 -11.33 0.53 -7.31
N ARG A 38 -10.14 1.06 -7.61
CA ARG A 38 -9.98 2.03 -8.72
C ARG A 38 -10.28 1.38 -10.07
N ARG A 39 -9.86 0.14 -10.29
CA ARG A 39 -10.21 -0.60 -11.50
C ARG A 39 -11.72 -0.82 -11.61
N GLU A 40 -12.36 -1.22 -10.52
CA GLU A 40 -13.83 -1.37 -10.44
C GLU A 40 -14.55 -0.07 -10.79
N ARG A 41 -14.06 1.06 -10.26
CA ARG A 41 -14.60 2.39 -10.58
C ARG A 41 -14.42 2.75 -12.05
N ASP A 42 -13.25 2.50 -12.63
CA ASP A 42 -12.99 2.79 -14.03
C ASP A 42 -13.85 1.93 -14.98
N LEU A 43 -14.29 0.75 -14.52
CA LEU A 43 -15.27 -0.10 -15.17
C LEU A 43 -16.73 0.31 -14.90
N GLY A 44 -16.96 1.28 -14.02
CA GLY A 44 -18.29 1.78 -13.67
C GLY A 44 -19.12 0.82 -12.82
N THR A 45 -18.50 -0.09 -12.06
CA THR A 45 -19.25 -1.04 -11.22
C THR A 45 -19.83 -0.34 -9.99
N PRO A 46 -20.99 -0.80 -9.45
CA PRO A 46 -21.61 -0.18 -8.28
C PRO A 46 -20.65 -0.10 -7.07
N LEU A 47 -19.90 -1.18 -6.84
CA LEU A 47 -18.89 -1.26 -5.78
C LEU A 47 -17.77 -0.22 -5.98
N GLY A 48 -17.27 -0.08 -7.20
CA GLY A 48 -16.23 0.90 -7.52
C GLY A 48 -16.70 2.34 -7.31
N LEU A 49 -17.94 2.65 -7.69
CA LEU A 49 -18.52 3.98 -7.52
C LEU A 49 -18.75 4.33 -6.04
N GLU A 50 -19.29 3.40 -5.25
CA GLU A 50 -19.49 3.59 -3.81
C GLU A 50 -18.16 3.76 -3.07
N ALA A 51 -17.18 2.92 -3.37
CA ALA A 51 -15.86 2.99 -2.75
C ALA A 51 -15.09 4.27 -3.10
N ASP A 52 -15.28 4.82 -4.31
CA ASP A 52 -14.66 6.09 -4.73
C ASP A 52 -15.17 7.25 -3.88
N GLU A 53 -16.47 7.28 -3.55
CA GLU A 53 -17.06 8.32 -2.70
C GLU A 53 -16.48 8.29 -1.28
N VAL A 54 -16.39 7.10 -0.68
CA VAL A 54 -15.75 6.93 0.64
C VAL A 54 -14.27 7.35 0.60
N SER A 55 -13.57 7.00 -0.47
CA SER A 55 -12.13 7.28 -0.62
C SER A 55 -11.82 8.76 -0.79
N LYS A 56 -12.66 9.51 -1.51
CA LYS A 56 -12.56 10.97 -1.70
C LYS A 56 -12.68 11.73 -0.38
N GLN A 57 -13.47 11.19 0.55
CA GLN A 57 -13.63 11.76 1.89
C GLN A 57 -12.51 11.33 2.86
N GLY A 58 -11.54 10.53 2.39
CA GLY A 58 -10.43 10.03 3.20
C GLY A 58 -10.79 8.87 4.12
N GLY A 59 -11.99 8.31 3.99
CA GLY A 59 -12.47 7.19 4.80
C GLY A 59 -11.96 5.82 4.33
N LEU A 60 -12.33 4.79 5.09
CA LEU A 60 -12.09 3.39 4.74
C LEU A 60 -13.40 2.73 4.33
N VAL A 61 -13.33 1.99 3.22
CA VAL A 61 -14.42 1.09 2.79
C VAL A 61 -14.61 -0.01 3.85
N PRO A 62 -15.85 -0.47 4.11
CA PRO A 62 -16.13 -1.50 5.09
C PRO A 62 -15.25 -2.76 4.95
N ASP A 63 -14.80 -3.29 6.10
CA ASP A 63 -13.82 -4.38 6.18
C ASP A 63 -14.27 -5.63 5.44
N ASP A 64 -15.55 -5.99 5.57
CA ASP A 64 -16.19 -7.15 4.95
C ASP A 64 -16.19 -7.08 3.41
N ILE A 65 -16.32 -5.87 2.84
CA ILE A 65 -16.17 -5.65 1.40
C ILE A 65 -14.70 -5.85 1.00
N ILE A 66 -13.77 -5.25 1.74
CA ILE A 66 -12.34 -5.32 1.43
C ILE A 66 -11.81 -6.76 1.55
N VAL A 67 -12.19 -7.47 2.61
CA VAL A 67 -11.77 -8.86 2.86
C VAL A 67 -12.23 -9.76 1.72
N ARG A 68 -13.48 -9.62 1.25
CA ARG A 68 -13.98 -10.39 0.11
C ARG A 68 -13.18 -10.13 -1.16
N LEU A 69 -12.88 -8.87 -1.47
CA LEU A 69 -12.05 -8.51 -2.64
C LEU A 69 -10.66 -9.14 -2.58
N ILE A 70 -10.06 -9.16 -1.39
CA ILE A 70 -8.73 -9.76 -1.18
C ILE A 70 -8.80 -11.28 -1.26
N GLU A 71 -9.84 -11.91 -0.73
CA GLU A 71 -10.06 -13.36 -0.83
C GLU A 71 -10.19 -13.80 -2.30
N ASP A 72 -11.01 -13.09 -3.09
CA ASP A 72 -11.16 -13.33 -4.53
C ASP A 72 -9.82 -13.19 -5.27
N TRP A 73 -9.06 -12.14 -4.96
CA TRP A 73 -7.74 -11.91 -5.56
C TRP A 73 -6.74 -13.02 -5.17
N LEU A 74 -6.71 -13.44 -3.91
CA LEU A 74 -5.83 -14.51 -3.42
C LEU A 74 -6.14 -15.85 -4.09
N ASN A 75 -7.41 -16.16 -4.32
CA ASN A 75 -7.82 -17.38 -5.02
C ASN A 75 -7.30 -17.44 -6.46
N LEU A 76 -7.19 -16.28 -7.13
CA LEU A 76 -6.72 -16.18 -8.51
C LEU A 76 -5.19 -16.05 -8.61
N HIS A 77 -4.55 -15.30 -7.70
CA HIS A 77 -3.16 -14.87 -7.85
C HIS A 77 -2.23 -15.24 -6.69
N GLY A 78 -2.78 -15.63 -5.52
CA GLY A 78 -2.01 -15.76 -4.28
C GLY A 78 -1.08 -16.97 -4.19
N LYS A 79 -1.18 -17.95 -5.11
CA LYS A 79 -0.41 -19.21 -5.06
C LYS A 79 1.10 -19.03 -5.23
N GLU A 80 1.53 -17.98 -5.90
CA GLU A 80 2.95 -17.69 -6.18
C GLU A 80 3.57 -16.69 -5.18
N GLY A 81 2.85 -16.38 -4.11
CA GLY A 81 3.20 -15.31 -3.19
C GLY A 81 2.60 -13.97 -3.63
N PHE A 82 2.60 -13.02 -2.70
CA PHE A 82 1.99 -11.72 -2.89
C PHE A 82 2.64 -10.67 -1.99
N VAL A 83 2.46 -9.41 -2.39
CA VAL A 83 2.70 -8.25 -1.54
C VAL A 83 1.42 -7.43 -1.51
N PHE A 84 0.88 -7.21 -0.31
CA PHE A 84 -0.21 -6.27 -0.13
C PHE A 84 0.32 -4.90 0.27
N ASP A 85 0.05 -3.89 -0.55
CA ASP A 85 0.32 -2.48 -0.25
C ASP A 85 -0.87 -1.86 0.50
N GLY A 86 -0.68 -1.62 1.81
CA GLY A 86 -1.67 -0.92 2.63
C GLY A 86 -2.95 -1.73 2.89
N PHE A 87 -2.82 -3.05 2.96
CA PHE A 87 -3.77 -4.00 3.54
C PHE A 87 -3.01 -5.02 4.38
N PRO A 88 -3.49 -5.39 5.58
CA PRO A 88 -4.68 -4.87 6.24
C PRO A 88 -4.53 -3.44 6.78
N ARG A 89 -5.66 -2.78 7.08
CA ARG A 89 -5.74 -1.46 7.72
C ARG A 89 -6.45 -1.45 9.07
N THR A 90 -7.09 -2.55 9.44
CA THR A 90 -7.76 -2.75 10.73
C THR A 90 -7.36 -4.11 11.28
N VAL A 91 -7.43 -4.27 12.61
CA VAL A 91 -7.20 -5.58 13.26
C VAL A 91 -8.14 -6.65 12.72
N THR A 92 -9.41 -6.32 12.52
CA THR A 92 -10.39 -7.24 11.93
C THR A 92 -9.97 -7.69 10.54
N GLN A 93 -9.46 -6.81 9.67
CA GLN A 93 -8.93 -7.22 8.37
C GLN A 93 -7.73 -8.16 8.51
N ALA A 94 -6.86 -7.95 9.50
CA ALA A 94 -5.69 -8.79 9.74
C ALA A 94 -6.07 -10.19 10.25
N GLU A 95 -7.02 -10.28 11.18
CA GLU A 95 -7.58 -11.55 11.66
C GLU A 95 -8.18 -12.35 10.50
N ARG A 96 -8.98 -11.70 9.66
CA ARG A 96 -9.60 -12.34 8.49
C ARG A 96 -8.58 -12.75 7.43
N LEU A 97 -7.52 -11.98 7.23
CA LEU A 97 -6.41 -12.37 6.36
C LEU A 97 -5.74 -13.64 6.89
N ASN A 98 -5.42 -13.70 8.20
CA ASN A 98 -4.83 -14.88 8.81
C ASN A 98 -5.72 -16.13 8.65
N GLU A 99 -7.03 -16.00 8.85
CA GLU A 99 -7.99 -17.09 8.62
C GLU A 99 -7.98 -17.58 7.17
N ILE A 100 -7.97 -16.67 6.18
CA ILE A 100 -7.94 -17.03 4.76
C ILE A 100 -6.65 -17.79 4.44
N LEU A 101 -5.50 -17.29 4.90
CA LEU A 101 -4.21 -17.93 4.65
C LEU A 101 -4.14 -19.31 5.31
N GLN A 102 -4.63 -19.45 6.54
CA GLN A 102 -4.67 -20.72 7.26
C GLN A 102 -5.53 -21.76 6.52
N LYS A 103 -6.71 -21.38 6.01
CA LYS A 103 -7.56 -22.25 5.17
C LYS A 103 -6.86 -22.70 3.89
N GLN A 104 -5.97 -21.88 3.36
CA GLN A 104 -5.14 -22.18 2.20
C GLN A 104 -3.83 -22.94 2.56
N GLY A 105 -3.66 -23.36 3.81
CA GLY A 105 -2.48 -24.09 4.28
C GLY A 105 -1.23 -23.23 4.39
N GLY A 106 -1.39 -21.92 4.62
CA GLY A 106 -0.32 -20.95 4.67
C GLY A 106 -0.39 -20.00 5.86
N LEU A 107 0.69 -19.26 6.06
CA LEU A 107 0.79 -18.15 7.00
C LEU A 107 1.38 -16.94 6.26
N LEU A 108 1.29 -15.77 6.90
CA LEU A 108 1.99 -14.58 6.47
C LEU A 108 3.49 -14.72 6.80
N ASP A 109 4.36 -14.40 5.85
CA ASP A 109 5.81 -14.56 6.04
C ASP A 109 6.44 -13.32 6.68
N LEU A 110 6.00 -12.12 6.25
CA LEU A 110 6.53 -10.83 6.69
C LEU A 110 5.43 -9.76 6.77
N ALA A 111 5.41 -9.02 7.87
CA ALA A 111 4.70 -7.77 8.03
C ALA A 111 5.72 -6.63 8.16
N ILE A 112 5.90 -5.85 7.11
CA ILE A 112 6.92 -4.78 7.07
C ILE A 112 6.23 -3.45 7.38
N TRP A 113 6.68 -2.80 8.44
CA TRP A 113 6.16 -1.51 8.87
C TRP A 113 7.14 -0.39 8.52
N LEU A 114 6.73 0.51 7.62
CA LEU A 114 7.51 1.69 7.26
C LEU A 114 7.24 2.83 8.25
N GLU A 115 8.20 3.07 9.12
CA GLU A 115 8.17 4.15 10.10
C GLU A 115 8.60 5.47 9.46
N VAL A 116 7.73 6.47 9.53
CA VAL A 116 7.99 7.81 8.99
C VAL A 116 7.50 8.85 9.98
N SER A 117 8.23 9.96 10.09
CA SER A 117 7.77 11.09 10.89
C SER A 117 6.54 11.76 10.26
N GLU A 118 5.71 12.42 11.07
CA GLU A 118 4.56 13.17 10.55
C GLU A 118 4.98 14.29 9.59
N GLU A 119 6.14 14.90 9.83
CA GLU A 119 6.76 15.90 8.95
C GLU A 119 7.07 15.29 7.58
N THR A 120 7.77 14.14 7.55
CA THR A 120 8.06 13.41 6.31
C THR A 120 6.77 13.04 5.56
N VAL A 121 5.73 12.61 6.26
CA VAL A 121 4.43 12.28 5.64
C VAL A 121 3.82 13.51 4.98
N ARG A 122 3.78 14.65 5.69
CA ARG A 122 3.21 15.91 5.19
C ARG A 122 3.96 16.37 3.93
N ASP A 123 5.28 16.37 3.97
CA ASP A 123 6.13 16.82 2.85
C ASP A 123 6.01 15.91 1.63
N ARG A 124 5.99 14.60 1.84
CA ARG A 124 5.80 13.62 0.75
C ARG A 124 4.44 13.74 0.10
N ILE A 125 3.39 14.03 0.86
CA ILE A 125 2.04 14.22 0.33
C ILE A 125 1.91 15.54 -0.41
N ALA A 126 2.43 16.63 0.16
CA ALA A 126 2.42 17.95 -0.48
C ALA A 126 3.20 17.99 -1.81
N SER A 127 4.26 17.18 -1.92
CA SER A 127 5.08 17.07 -3.13
C SER A 127 4.64 15.95 -4.07
N ARG A 128 3.59 15.18 -3.76
CA ARG A 128 3.19 14.02 -4.56
C ARG A 128 2.57 14.41 -5.90
N LEU A 129 2.96 13.69 -6.94
CA LEU A 129 2.37 13.71 -8.26
C LEU A 129 1.93 12.30 -8.65
N GLN A 130 0.80 12.19 -9.36
CA GLN A 130 0.28 10.94 -9.91
C GLN A 130 -0.08 11.13 -11.39
N CYS A 131 0.31 10.17 -12.22
CA CYS A 131 -0.11 10.10 -13.60
C CYS A 131 -1.60 9.80 -13.69
N ARG A 132 -2.38 10.68 -14.32
CA ARG A 132 -3.83 10.47 -14.52
C ARG A 132 -4.15 9.25 -15.40
N ARG A 133 -3.20 8.82 -16.23
CA ARG A 133 -3.40 7.73 -17.19
C ARG A 133 -3.05 6.35 -16.62
N CYS A 134 -1.91 6.22 -15.94
CA CYS A 134 -1.41 4.91 -15.49
C CYS A 134 -1.26 4.78 -13.96
N GLY A 135 -1.53 5.84 -13.20
CA GLY A 135 -1.42 5.81 -11.73
C GLY A 135 0.01 5.86 -11.18
N PHE A 136 1.04 5.89 -12.05
CA PHE A 136 2.44 6.10 -11.64
C PHE A 136 2.54 7.30 -10.70
N THR A 137 3.24 7.14 -9.58
CA THR A 137 3.36 8.16 -8.53
C THR A 137 4.82 8.57 -8.36
N THR A 138 5.07 9.87 -8.26
CA THR A 138 6.41 10.46 -8.06
C THR A 138 6.30 11.69 -7.15
N SER A 139 7.40 12.36 -6.83
CA SER A 139 7.38 13.68 -6.21
C SER A 139 7.79 14.77 -7.20
N VAL A 140 7.39 16.01 -6.94
CA VAL A 140 7.83 17.22 -7.68
C VAL A 140 9.36 17.35 -7.64
N THR A 141 9.97 16.95 -6.52
CA THR A 141 11.42 17.00 -6.31
C THR A 141 12.18 15.87 -7.01
N SER A 142 11.52 14.75 -7.30
CA SER A 142 12.13 13.62 -7.99
C SER A 142 12.19 13.91 -9.49
N ALA A 143 13.37 13.79 -10.10
CA ALA A 143 13.59 13.89 -11.55
C ALA A 143 13.14 15.19 -12.25
N GLY A 144 13.09 16.32 -11.54
CA GLY A 144 12.94 17.65 -12.16
C GLY A 144 11.59 17.88 -12.85
N PHE A 145 10.53 17.19 -12.42
CA PHE A 145 9.17 17.31 -12.99
C PHE A 145 8.48 18.65 -12.70
N ALA A 146 9.17 19.61 -12.08
CA ALA A 146 8.66 20.94 -11.76
C ALA A 146 8.21 21.72 -13.01
N ASP A 147 8.93 21.58 -14.13
CA ASP A 147 8.73 22.41 -15.33
C ASP A 147 7.91 21.71 -16.43
N ARG A 148 7.82 20.38 -16.40
CA ARG A 148 7.03 19.59 -17.36
C ARG A 148 6.59 18.25 -16.77
N PRO A 149 5.46 18.20 -16.05
CA PRO A 149 5.02 17.01 -15.31
C PRO A 149 4.41 15.96 -16.26
N ILE A 150 5.26 15.28 -17.03
CA ILE A 150 4.88 14.19 -17.96
C ILE A 150 5.36 12.85 -17.42
N CYS A 151 4.48 11.85 -17.45
CA CYS A 151 4.79 10.51 -16.97
C CYS A 151 5.86 9.85 -17.85
N PRO A 152 6.95 9.32 -17.27
CA PRO A 152 8.03 8.68 -18.04
C PRO A 152 7.64 7.34 -18.66
N TYR A 153 6.47 6.79 -18.32
CA TYR A 153 6.04 5.46 -18.79
C TYR A 153 4.95 5.49 -19.86
N CYS A 154 4.14 6.55 -19.92
CA CYS A 154 2.97 6.58 -20.81
C CYS A 154 2.63 7.96 -21.38
N ASP A 155 3.52 8.93 -21.16
CA ASP A 155 3.38 10.34 -21.56
C ASP A 155 2.12 11.04 -21.03
N GLY A 156 1.41 10.43 -20.09
CA GLY A 156 0.24 11.00 -19.45
C GLY A 156 0.60 12.17 -18.51
N PRO A 157 -0.32 13.11 -18.27
CA PRO A 157 -0.07 14.22 -17.37
C PRO A 157 0.10 13.72 -15.93
N LEU A 158 1.16 14.18 -15.26
CA LEU A 158 1.36 14.05 -13.82
C LEU A 158 0.64 15.21 -13.14
N ILE A 159 -0.29 14.90 -12.24
CA ILE A 159 -1.10 15.88 -11.52
C ILE A 159 -1.02 15.60 -10.01
N ARG A 160 -1.36 16.58 -9.18
CA ARG A 160 -1.66 16.28 -7.77
C ARG A 160 -2.90 15.41 -7.70
N ARG A 161 -2.96 14.48 -6.75
CA ARG A 161 -4.17 13.67 -6.58
C ARG A 161 -5.26 14.52 -5.94
N ASP A 162 -6.50 14.22 -6.30
CA ASP A 162 -7.69 14.89 -5.77
C ASP A 162 -7.86 14.68 -4.25
N ASP A 163 -7.16 13.70 -3.66
CA ASP A 163 -7.24 13.30 -2.26
C ASP A 163 -6.06 13.81 -1.39
N ASP A 164 -5.25 14.73 -1.91
CA ASP A 164 -4.09 15.32 -1.23
C ASP A 164 -4.38 16.69 -0.57
N ASP A 165 -5.67 17.04 -0.43
CA ASP A 165 -6.11 18.19 0.37
C ASP A 165 -5.83 18.00 1.86
N ALA A 166 -5.51 19.11 2.55
CA ALA A 166 -5.11 19.08 3.96
C ALA A 166 -6.18 18.47 4.89
N SER A 167 -7.47 18.71 4.60
CA SER A 167 -8.58 18.12 5.36
C SER A 167 -8.68 16.61 5.16
N VAL A 168 -8.58 16.13 3.91
CA VAL A 168 -8.59 14.71 3.56
C VAL A 168 -7.39 13.99 4.17
N LEU A 169 -6.22 14.62 4.15
CA LEU A 169 -5.02 14.12 4.81
C LEU A 169 -5.24 13.96 6.32
N GLN A 170 -5.82 14.96 6.97
CA GLN A 170 -6.10 14.89 8.41
C GLN A 170 -7.03 13.71 8.73
N THR A 171 -8.09 13.50 7.94
CA THR A 171 -8.97 12.34 8.08
C THR A 171 -8.19 11.04 7.95
N ARG A 172 -7.33 10.92 6.93
CA ARG A 172 -6.51 9.72 6.71
C ARG A 172 -5.51 9.43 7.83
N LEU A 173 -4.90 10.47 8.38
CA LEU A 173 -4.00 10.33 9.52
C LEU A 173 -4.75 9.90 10.77
N THR A 174 -5.94 10.44 11.02
CA THR A 174 -6.81 10.00 12.12
C THR A 174 -7.23 8.55 11.94
N GLU A 175 -7.68 8.15 10.75
CA GLU A 175 -8.05 6.77 10.41
C GLU A 175 -6.86 5.82 10.59
N TYR A 176 -5.67 6.22 10.14
CA TYR A 176 -4.43 5.47 10.35
C TYR A 176 -4.12 5.27 11.84
N LYS A 177 -4.10 6.34 12.64
CA LYS A 177 -3.79 6.27 14.08
C LYS A 177 -4.80 5.41 14.84
N THR A 178 -6.08 5.55 14.51
CA THR A 178 -7.16 4.88 15.25
C THR A 178 -7.39 3.44 14.82
N LYS A 179 -7.16 3.10 13.55
CA LYS A 179 -7.51 1.77 13.00
C LYS A 179 -6.30 0.96 12.56
N THR A 180 -5.28 1.59 11.99
CA THR A 180 -4.11 0.90 11.42
C THR A 180 -2.96 0.76 12.42
N GLU A 181 -2.67 1.78 13.22
CA GLU A 181 -1.62 1.72 14.25
C GLU A 181 -1.77 0.56 15.25
N PRO A 182 -2.99 0.16 15.69
CA PRO A 182 -3.18 -1.03 16.51
C PRO A 182 -2.68 -2.35 15.87
N LEU A 183 -2.45 -2.39 14.55
CA LEU A 183 -1.85 -3.54 13.88
C LEU A 183 -0.41 -3.81 14.31
N LEU A 184 0.32 -2.81 14.83
CA LEU A 184 1.66 -3.02 15.41
C LEU A 184 1.57 -4.09 16.50
N SER A 185 0.70 -3.89 17.48
CA SER A 185 0.49 -4.82 18.58
C SER A 185 -0.13 -6.15 18.17
N PHE A 186 -0.82 -6.21 17.03
CA PHE A 186 -1.30 -7.45 16.45
C PHE A 186 -0.14 -8.28 15.89
N TYR A 187 0.68 -7.69 15.01
CA TYR A 187 1.78 -8.40 14.34
C TYR A 187 3.02 -8.62 15.22
N GLU A 188 3.20 -7.84 16.29
CA GLU A 188 4.25 -8.07 17.30
C GLU A 188 4.10 -9.44 17.97
N LYS A 189 2.88 -9.97 18.09
CA LYS A 189 2.62 -11.26 18.74
C LYS A 189 3.04 -12.46 17.90
N ASP A 190 3.13 -12.29 16.58
CA ASP A 190 3.33 -13.38 15.62
C ASP A 190 4.78 -13.45 15.09
N ASP A 191 5.71 -12.66 15.66
CA ASP A 191 7.11 -12.53 15.21
C ASP A 191 7.28 -12.26 13.70
N ALA A 192 6.22 -11.73 13.09
CA ALA A 192 6.16 -11.41 11.67
C ALA A 192 6.48 -9.92 11.41
N LEU A 193 6.42 -9.07 12.44
CA LEU A 193 6.60 -7.63 12.32
C LEU A 193 8.08 -7.25 12.20
N HIS A 194 8.42 -6.56 11.12
CA HIS A 194 9.71 -5.89 10.93
C HIS A 194 9.52 -4.40 10.70
N ARG A 195 10.11 -3.58 11.56
CA ARG A 195 10.08 -2.11 11.43
C ARG A 195 11.26 -1.65 10.60
N ILE A 196 11.02 -0.77 9.64
CA ILE A 196 12.04 -0.18 8.78
C ILE A 196 11.88 1.35 8.82
N ASP A 197 13.00 2.05 8.99
CA ASP A 197 13.05 3.50 8.93
C ASP A 197 12.79 3.99 7.49
N GLY A 198 11.56 4.39 7.24
CA GLY A 198 11.09 4.91 5.96
C GLY A 198 11.45 6.38 5.73
N ASN A 199 12.14 7.07 6.64
CA ASN A 199 12.61 8.45 6.45
C ASN A 199 13.85 8.52 5.55
N ARG A 200 14.54 7.39 5.35
CA ARG A 200 15.74 7.27 4.52
C ARG A 200 15.41 7.35 3.01
N ASP A 201 16.48 7.42 2.22
CA ASP A 201 16.39 7.37 0.77
C ASP A 201 15.70 6.09 0.26
N ARG A 202 14.99 6.21 -0.87
CA ARG A 202 14.21 5.12 -1.47
C ARG A 202 15.01 3.83 -1.62
N ASP A 203 16.24 3.92 -2.13
CA ASP A 203 17.04 2.74 -2.47
C ASP A 203 17.65 2.13 -1.20
N ALA A 204 17.94 2.95 -0.19
CA ALA A 204 18.37 2.48 1.12
C ALA A 204 17.27 1.71 1.86
N VAL A 205 16.03 2.22 1.84
CA VAL A 205 14.86 1.51 2.39
C VAL A 205 14.62 0.20 1.64
N PHE A 206 14.76 0.22 0.31
CA PHE A 206 14.58 -1.00 -0.50
C PHE A 206 15.64 -2.06 -0.22
N ALA A 207 16.89 -1.66 0.02
CA ALA A 207 17.96 -2.58 0.38
C ALA A 207 17.65 -3.34 1.68
N ASP A 208 17.15 -2.63 2.71
CA ASP A 208 16.76 -3.25 3.98
C ASP A 208 15.58 -4.22 3.80
N ILE A 209 14.56 -3.83 3.02
CA ILE A 209 13.42 -4.70 2.68
C ILE A 209 13.91 -5.95 1.94
N SER A 210 14.78 -5.78 0.95
CA SER A 210 15.27 -6.89 0.12
C SER A 210 16.05 -7.88 0.95
N ALA A 211 16.90 -7.41 1.86
CA ALA A 211 17.65 -8.27 2.78
C ALA A 211 16.72 -9.13 3.66
N LEU A 212 15.64 -8.55 4.19
CA LEU A 212 14.65 -9.29 4.98
C LEU A 212 13.94 -10.37 4.16
N ILE A 213 13.55 -10.05 2.92
CA ILE A 213 12.89 -10.99 2.02
C ILE A 213 13.83 -12.16 1.69
N GLU A 214 15.10 -11.87 1.39
CA GLU A 214 16.11 -12.88 1.07
C GLU A 214 16.44 -13.77 2.28
N GLU A 215 16.49 -13.22 3.49
CA GLU A 215 16.74 -13.98 4.72
C GLU A 215 15.63 -14.99 5.00
N ARG A 216 14.36 -14.60 4.80
CA ARG A 216 13.19 -15.45 5.09
C ARG A 216 12.96 -16.56 4.06
N VAL A 217 13.58 -16.46 2.89
CA VAL A 217 13.45 -17.42 1.77
C VAL A 217 14.54 -18.50 1.77
N LYS A 218 15.62 -18.31 2.55
CA LYS A 218 16.64 -19.35 2.77
C LYS A 218 16.09 -20.52 3.57
#